data_AF-M4DDK5-F1
#
_entry.id   AF-M4DDK5-F1
#
_cell.length_a   1.000
_cell.length_b   1.000
_cell.length_c   1.000
_cell.angle_alpha   90.00
_cell.angle_beta   90.00
_cell.angle_gamma   90.00
#
_symmetry.space_group_name_H-M   'P 1'
#
loop_
_entity.id
_entity.type
_entity.pdbx_description
1 polymer ?
#
loop_
_entity_poly.entity_id
_entity_poly.type
_entity_poly.pdbx_seq_one_letter_code
_entity_poly.pdbx_strand_id
1 'polypeptide(L)'
;MSSLLGLIQTLCKSLQELSNEDLIEADIALKYVKDAGFKVDWLEKNLDQVKEKKLKELSGLAMLQETEEKALRLKRKFEELDALAEEQKKELSATRTSLTFDDVV
;
A
#
# COMPACT_ATOMS: atom_id res chain seq x y z
N MET A 1 -31.43 14.89 -4.26
CA MET A 1 -31.38 14.00 -3.08
C MET A 1 -31.40 14.87 -1.82
N SER A 2 -32.00 14.43 -0.72
CA SER A 2 -31.90 15.18 0.55
C SER A 2 -30.46 15.14 1.08
N SER A 3 -30.02 16.19 1.78
CA SER A 3 -28.67 16.24 2.37
C SER A 3 -28.38 15.03 3.28
N LEU A 4 -29.42 14.52 3.96
CA LEU A 4 -29.34 13.31 4.77
C LEU A 4 -29.08 12.04 3.94
N LEU A 5 -29.79 11.85 2.81
CA LEU A 5 -29.59 10.67 1.96
C LEU A 5 -28.20 10.70 1.31
N GLY A 6 -27.76 11.88 0.85
CA GLY A 6 -26.41 12.06 0.30
C GLY A 6 -25.32 11.70 1.31
N LEU A 7 -25.46 12.16 2.55
CA LEU A 7 -24.53 11.82 3.64
C LEU A 7 -24.48 10.31 3.92
N ILE A 8 -25.64 9.65 4.01
CA ILE A 8 -25.69 8.19 4.21
C ILE A 8 -25.01 7.46 3.04
N GLN A 9 -25.27 7.87 1.80
CA GLN A 9 -24.63 7.28 0.63
C GLN A 9 -23.11 7.45 0.65
N THR A 10 -22.61 8.64 1.01
CA THR A 10 -21.17 8.88 1.15
C THR A 10 -20.54 7.95 2.17
N LEU A 11 -21.17 7.76 3.34
CA LEU A 11 -20.65 6.85 4.39
C LEU A 11 -20.69 5.37 3.99
N CYS A 12 -21.51 5.00 3.00
CA CYS A 12 -21.60 3.64 2.47
C CYS A 12 -20.61 3.37 1.31
N LYS A 13 -19.91 4.39 0.80
CA LYS A 13 -18.86 4.19 -0.22
C LYS A 13 -17.71 3.37 0.36
N SER A 14 -16.94 2.72 -0.51
CA SER A 14 -15.70 2.07 -0.07
C SER A 14 -14.70 3.13 0.43
N LEU A 15 -13.84 2.76 1.39
CA LEU A 15 -12.82 3.67 1.90
C LEU A 15 -11.85 4.13 0.80
N GLN A 16 -11.64 3.30 -0.22
CA GLN A 16 -10.77 3.62 -1.35
C GLN A 16 -11.38 4.73 -2.24
N GLU A 17 -12.68 4.69 -2.47
CA GLU A 17 -13.41 5.68 -3.30
C GLU A 17 -13.66 7.00 -2.56
N LEU A 18 -13.60 7.00 -1.22
CA LEU A 18 -13.78 8.20 -0.41
C LEU A 18 -12.54 9.10 -0.48
N SER A 19 -12.71 10.30 -1.01
CA SER A 19 -11.70 11.36 -0.93
C SER A 19 -11.75 12.08 0.43
N ASN A 20 -10.73 12.89 0.72
CA ASN A 20 -10.77 13.77 1.89
C ASN A 20 -11.83 14.86 1.71
N GLU A 21 -12.02 15.33 0.47
CA GLU A 21 -13.06 16.27 0.08
C GLU A 21 -14.46 15.71 0.35
N ASP A 22 -14.73 14.44 -0.01
CA ASP A 22 -16.00 13.76 0.31
C ASP A 22 -16.28 13.78 1.83
N LEU A 23 -15.25 13.60 2.66
CA LEU A 23 -15.39 13.59 4.13
C LEU A 23 -15.63 14.99 4.69
N ILE A 24 -15.02 16.02 4.10
CA ILE A 24 -15.27 17.43 4.44
C ILE A 24 -16.71 17.81 4.05
N GLU A 25 -17.16 17.41 2.85
CA GLU A 25 -18.54 17.62 2.42
C GLU A 25 -19.54 16.89 3.32
N ALA A 26 -19.19 15.67 3.77
CA ALA A 26 -19.99 14.92 4.73
C ALA A 26 -20.13 15.65 6.08
N ASP A 27 -19.07 16.28 6.59
CA ASP A 27 -19.14 17.11 7.80
C ASP A 27 -20.08 18.31 7.63
N ILE A 28 -19.98 18.99 6.49
CA ILE A 28 -20.83 20.15 6.17
C ILE A 28 -22.29 19.71 6.08
N ALA A 29 -22.57 18.60 5.39
CA ALA A 29 -23.91 18.04 5.27
C ALA A 29 -24.48 17.60 6.62
N LEU A 30 -23.67 16.97 7.47
CA LEU A 30 -24.06 16.56 8.83
C LEU A 30 -24.45 17.78 9.66
N LYS A 31 -23.62 18.84 9.65
CA LYS A 31 -23.92 20.08 10.35
C LYS A 31 -25.24 20.70 9.86
N TYR A 32 -25.43 20.79 8.55
CA TYR A 32 -26.66 21.31 7.96
C TYR A 32 -27.90 20.52 8.42
N VAL A 33 -27.81 19.19 8.46
CA VAL A 33 -28.91 18.33 8.91
C VAL A 33 -29.20 18.50 10.40
N LYS A 34 -28.16 18.66 11.25
CA LYS A 34 -28.33 18.98 12.69
C LYS A 34 -28.98 20.36 12.88
N ASP A 35 -28.52 21.36 12.15
CA ASP A 35 -29.06 22.74 12.20
C ASP A 35 -30.53 22.80 11.75
N ALA A 36 -30.95 21.90 10.86
CA ALA A 36 -32.34 21.72 10.46
C ALA A 36 -33.21 20.99 11.52
N GLY A 37 -32.66 20.65 12.69
CA GLY A 37 -33.37 20.06 13.82
C GLY A 37 -33.48 18.53 13.81
N PHE A 38 -32.78 17.84 12.89
CA PHE A 38 -32.76 16.38 12.87
C PHE A 38 -31.84 15.83 13.97
N LYS A 39 -32.31 14.78 14.66
CA LYS A 39 -31.49 14.03 15.63
C LYS A 39 -30.68 12.96 14.90
N VAL A 40 -29.43 13.26 14.60
CA VAL A 40 -28.53 12.41 13.79
C VAL A 40 -27.20 12.09 14.49
N ASP A 41 -27.19 12.00 15.83
CA ASP A 41 -25.97 11.70 16.61
C ASP A 41 -25.33 10.35 16.21
N TRP A 42 -26.16 9.38 15.79
CA TRP A 42 -25.69 8.10 15.26
C TRP A 42 -24.88 8.26 13.96
N LEU A 43 -25.21 9.26 13.15
CA LEU A 43 -24.57 9.53 11.87
C LEU A 43 -23.23 10.26 12.06
N GLU A 44 -23.15 11.13 13.06
CA GLU A 44 -21.91 11.73 13.53
C GLU A 44 -20.90 10.67 13.97
N LYS A 45 -21.33 9.75 14.86
CA LYS A 45 -20.49 8.62 15.28
C LYS A 45 -20.04 7.75 14.11
N ASN A 46 -20.91 7.52 13.14
CA ASN A 46 -20.57 6.73 11.95
C ASN A 46 -19.56 7.46 11.06
N LEU A 47 -19.69 8.78 10.88
CA LEU A 47 -18.75 9.59 10.13
C LEU A 47 -17.36 9.60 10.78
N ASP A 48 -17.30 9.73 12.10
CA ASP A 48 -16.03 9.62 12.85
C ASP A 48 -15.37 8.26 12.67
N GLN A 49 -16.15 7.17 12.71
CA GLN A 49 -15.63 5.82 12.44
C GLN A 49 -15.10 5.68 11.01
N VAL A 50 -15.77 6.25 10.02
CA VAL A 50 -15.31 6.23 8.62
C VAL A 50 -13.99 6.99 8.49
N LYS A 51 -13.87 8.17 9.12
CA LYS A 51 -12.61 8.95 9.13
C LYS A 51 -11.47 8.19 9.79
N GLU A 52 -11.71 7.57 10.94
CA GLU A 52 -10.70 6.76 11.63
C GLU A 52 -10.24 5.57 10.77
N LYS A 53 -11.19 4.86 10.14
CA LYS A 53 -10.86 3.76 9.22
C LYS A 53 -10.10 4.26 8.00
N LYS A 54 -10.46 5.41 7.44
CA LYS A 54 -9.74 6.01 6.30
C LYS A 54 -8.30 6.36 6.66
N LEU A 55 -8.05 6.91 7.85
CA LEU A 55 -6.70 7.19 8.32
C LEU A 55 -5.88 5.90 8.47
N LYS A 56 -6.47 4.85 9.05
CA LYS A 56 -5.84 3.53 9.17
C LYS A 56 -5.53 2.92 7.80
N GLU A 57 -6.44 3.04 6.84
CA GLU A 57 -6.24 2.58 5.47
C GLU A 57 -5.05 3.28 4.81
N LEU A 58 -4.98 4.61 4.88
CA LEU A 58 -3.86 5.39 4.32
C LEU A 58 -2.52 5.02 4.97
N SER A 59 -2.50 4.86 6.29
CA SER A 59 -1.30 4.41 7.01
C SER A 59 -0.91 2.99 6.60
N GLY A 60 -1.88 2.08 6.43
CA GLY A 60 -1.64 0.71 6.00
C GLY A 60 -1.05 0.65 4.59
N LEU A 61 -1.59 1.45 3.66
CA LEU A 61 -1.08 1.56 2.29
C LEU A 61 0.36 2.08 2.25
N ALA A 62 0.69 3.09 3.03
CA ALA A 62 2.06 3.60 3.11
C ALA A 62 3.04 2.55 3.63
N MET A 63 2.67 1.81 4.68
CA MET A 63 3.48 0.72 5.24
C MET A 63 3.65 -0.45 4.25
N LEU A 64 2.58 -0.78 3.50
CA LEU A 64 2.63 -1.81 2.46
C LEU A 64 3.60 -1.41 1.36
N GLN A 65 3.47 -0.19 0.83
CA GLN A 65 4.36 0.32 -0.22
C GLN A 65 5.83 0.31 0.24
N GLU A 66 6.11 0.78 1.46
CA GLU A 66 7.48 0.73 2.00
C GLU A 66 8.02 -0.70 2.07
N THR A 67 7.18 -1.65 2.48
CA THR A 67 7.55 -3.07 2.57
C THR A 67 7.80 -3.69 1.20
N GLU A 68 6.96 -3.38 0.21
CA GLU A 68 7.13 -3.82 -1.18
C GLU A 68 8.43 -3.29 -1.78
N GLU A 69 8.76 -2.01 -1.55
CA GLU A 69 10.03 -1.43 -1.99
C GLU A 69 11.24 -2.11 -1.33
N LYS A 70 11.16 -2.41 -0.03
CA LYS A 70 12.20 -3.17 0.69
C LYS A 70 12.37 -4.57 0.08
N ALA A 71 11.27 -5.26 -0.22
CA ALA A 71 11.30 -6.58 -0.84
C ALA A 71 11.95 -6.54 -2.23
N LEU A 72 11.60 -5.56 -3.06
CA LEU A 72 12.22 -5.36 -4.38
C LEU A 72 13.72 -5.11 -4.29
N ARG A 73 14.17 -4.29 -3.33
CA ARG A 73 15.60 -4.05 -3.08
C ARG A 73 16.34 -5.34 -2.68
N LEU A 74 15.74 -6.17 -1.82
CA LEU A 74 16.33 -7.43 -1.41
C LEU A 74 16.39 -8.44 -2.57
N LYS A 75 15.34 -8.51 -3.39
CA LYS A 75 15.32 -9.38 -4.57
C LYS A 75 16.48 -9.06 -5.52
N ARG A 76 16.72 -7.78 -5.81
CA ARG A 76 17.86 -7.35 -6.65
C ARG A 76 19.20 -7.76 -6.05
N LYS A 77 19.40 -7.56 -4.74
CA LYS A 77 20.63 -8.00 -4.06
C LYS A 77 20.83 -9.52 -4.14
N PHE A 78 19.74 -10.29 -4.08
CA PHE A 78 19.80 -11.73 -4.23
C PHE A 78 20.23 -12.13 -5.66
N GLU A 79 19.69 -11.47 -6.69
CA GLU A 79 20.09 -11.67 -8.08
C GLU A 79 21.59 -11.33 -8.30
N GLU A 80 22.09 -10.24 -7.70
CA GLU A 80 23.52 -9.88 -7.74
C GLU A 80 24.41 -10.94 -7.07
N LEU A 81 24.00 -11.46 -5.92
CA LEU A 81 24.73 -12.51 -5.20
C LEU A 81 24.72 -13.84 -5.95
N ASP A 82 23.60 -14.20 -6.58
CA ASP A 82 23.48 -15.42 -7.37
C ASP A 82 24.40 -15.37 -8.59
N ALA A 83 24.44 -14.23 -9.30
CA ALA A 83 25.37 -14.01 -10.41
C ALA A 83 26.84 -14.13 -9.96
N LEU A 84 27.20 -13.58 -8.80
CA LEU A 84 28.55 -13.70 -8.23
C LEU A 84 28.90 -15.16 -7.90
N ALA A 85 27.96 -15.91 -7.33
CA ALA A 85 28.16 -17.31 -7.00
C ALA A 85 28.37 -18.17 -8.26
N GLU A 86 27.62 -17.92 -9.33
CA GLU A 86 27.80 -18.60 -10.62
C GLU A 86 29.15 -18.27 -11.27
N GLU A 87 29.63 -17.03 -11.16
CA GLU A 87 30.97 -16.67 -11.64
C GLU A 87 32.06 -17.42 -10.88
N GLN A 88 32.00 -17.43 -9.54
CA GLN A 88 32.96 -18.16 -8.70
C GLN A 88 32.98 -19.67 -9.00
N LYS A 89 31.81 -20.26 -9.28
CA LYS A 89 31.72 -21.68 -9.69
C LYS A 89 32.45 -21.92 -11.01
N LYS A 90 32.32 -21.01 -11.99
CA LYS A 90 33.03 -21.12 -13.28
C LYS A 90 34.54 -21.00 -13.11
N GLU A 91 35.01 -20.01 -12.34
CA GLU A 91 36.44 -19.82 -12.05
C GLU A 91 37.05 -21.05 -11.34
N LEU A 92 36.35 -21.59 -10.34
CA LEU A 92 36.77 -22.82 -9.65
C LEU A 92 36.77 -24.05 -10.58
N SER A 93 35.84 -24.11 -11.54
CA SER A 93 35.86 -25.16 -12.56
C SER A 93 37.07 -25.01 -13.48
N ALA A 94 37.39 -23.80 -13.94
CA ALA A 94 38.50 -23.53 -14.84
C ALA A 94 39.86 -23.88 -14.22
N THR A 95 40.06 -23.54 -12.94
CA THR A 95 41.30 -23.86 -12.19
C THR A 95 41.51 -25.35 -11.92
N ARG A 96 40.43 -26.15 -11.91
CA ARG A 96 40.49 -27.61 -11.75
C ARG A 96 40.80 -28.36 -13.04
N THR A 97 40.68 -27.71 -14.19
CA THR A 97 41.05 -28.30 -15.48
C THR A 97 42.56 -28.42 -15.56
N SER A 98 43.08 -29.65 -15.58
CA SER A 98 44.50 -29.93 -15.79
C SER A 98 44.94 -29.50 -17.19
N LEU A 99 46.23 -29.14 -17.34
CA LEU A 99 46.84 -28.95 -18.66
C LEU A 99 46.69 -30.21 -19.51
N THR A 100 46.40 -30.04 -20.80
CA THR A 100 46.36 -31.16 -21.75
C THR A 100 47.78 -31.47 -22.21
N PHE A 101 47.99 -32.67 -22.77
CA PHE A 101 49.30 -33.09 -23.26
C PHE A 101 49.85 -32.15 -24.36
N ASP A 102 48.97 -31.63 -25.23
CA ASP A 102 49.33 -30.68 -26.29
C ASP A 102 49.68 -29.27 -25.76
N ASP A 103 49.25 -28.91 -24.54
CA ASP A 103 49.65 -27.64 -23.91
C ASP A 103 51.09 -27.71 -23.37
N VAL A 104 51.68 -28.91 -23.27
CA VAL A 104 52.96 -29.17 -22.60
C VAL A 104 54.10 -29.49 -23.59
N VAL A 105 53.79 -29.95 -24.80
CA VAL A 105 54.74 -30.42 -25.82
C VAL A 105 54.79 -29.46 -27.01
#